data_AF-A0A800KB33-F1
#
_entry.id   AF-A0A800KB33-F1
#
_cell.length_a   1.000
_cell.length_b   1.000
_cell.length_c   1.000
_cell.angle_alpha   90.00
_cell.angle_beta   90.00
_cell.angle_gamma   90.00
#
_symmetry.space_group_name_H-M   'P 1'
#
loop_
_entity.id
_entity.type
_entity.pdbx_description
1 polymer ?
#
loop_
_entity_poly.entity_id
_entity_poly.type
_entity_poly.pdbx_seq_one_letter_code
_entity_poly.pdbx_strand_id
1 'polypeptide(L)' 'NKIMETNDKEFHSFVDRLSSPEAAEAVQAFMEKRKPDFSRFE' A
#
# COMPACT_ATOMS: atom_id res chain seq x y z
N ASN A 1 -22.90 -5.02 13.15
CA ASN A 1 -22.92 -3.75 12.41
C ASN A 1 -22.03 -3.91 11.18
N LYS A 2 -22.61 -4.19 10.00
CA LYS A 2 -21.88 -4.68 8.82
C LYS A 2 -20.75 -3.75 8.36
N ILE A 3 -20.91 -2.44 8.55
CA ILE A 3 -19.90 -1.44 8.20
C ILE A 3 -18.60 -1.64 9.01
N MET A 4 -18.71 -1.86 10.32
CA MET A 4 -17.53 -2.06 11.17
C MET A 4 -16.74 -3.32 10.78
N GLU A 5 -17.45 -4.42 10.50
CA GLU A 5 -16.83 -5.67 10.08
C GLU A 5 -16.11 -5.55 8.73
N THR A 6 -16.69 -4.81 7.79
CA THR A 6 -16.04 -4.53 6.50
C THR A 6 -14.81 -3.64 6.69
N ASN A 7 -14.93 -2.57 7.50
CA ASN A 7 -13.81 -1.68 7.79
C ASN A 7 -12.62 -2.43 8.39
N ASP A 8 -12.86 -3.31 9.37
CA ASP A 8 -11.78 -4.08 9.99
C ASP A 8 -11.07 -4.97 8.96
N LYS A 9 -11.83 -5.66 8.09
CA LYS A 9 -11.26 -6.52 7.04
C LYS A 9 -10.41 -5.74 6.02
N GLU A 10 -10.91 -4.59 5.57
CA GLU A 10 -10.19 -3.73 4.64
C GLU A 10 -8.95 -3.13 5.29
N PHE A 11 -9.04 -2.70 6.55
CA PHE A 11 -7.92 -2.13 7.28
C PHE A 11 -6.77 -3.12 7.44
N HIS A 12 -7.05 -4.37 7.84
CA HIS A 12 -6.00 -5.39 7.94
C HIS A 12 -5.34 -5.66 6.59
N SER A 13 -6.14 -5.80 5.52
CA SER A 13 -5.62 -6.01 4.17
C SER A 13 -4.74 -4.85 3.69
N PHE A 14 -5.11 -3.62 4.04
CA PHE A 14 -4.36 -2.42 3.71
C PHE A 14 -3.02 -2.35 4.47
N VAL A 15 -3.05 -2.58 5.79
CA VAL A 15 -1.85 -2.55 6.63
C VAL A 15 -0.83 -3.59 6.17
N ASP A 16 -1.27 -4.80 5.83
CA ASP A 16 -0.38 -5.83 5.30
C ASP A 16 0.30 -5.37 4.00
N ARG A 17 -0.44 -4.67 3.12
CA ARG A 17 0.12 -4.15 1.85
C ARG A 17 1.12 -3.01 2.05
N LEU A 18 1.04 -2.23 3.13
CA LEU A 18 2.02 -1.17 3.43
C LEU A 18 3.43 -1.71 3.66
N SER A 19 3.57 -2.98 4.03
CA SER A 19 4.88 -3.65 4.19
C SER A 19 5.47 -4.17 2.87
N SER A 20 4.73 -4.05 1.76
CA SER A 20 5.16 -4.60 0.48
C SER A 20 6.30 -3.80 -0.17
N PRO A 21 7.12 -4.44 -1.02
CA PRO A 21 8.15 -3.75 -1.81
C PRO A 21 7.57 -2.65 -2.71
N GLU A 22 6.36 -2.83 -3.24
CA GLU A 22 5.65 -1.85 -4.06
C GLU A 22 5.29 -0.59 -3.25
N ALA A 23 4.81 -0.75 -2.02
CA ALA A 23 4.51 0.36 -1.13
C ALA A 23 5.77 1.12 -0.71
N ALA A 24 6.88 0.40 -0.46
CA ALA A 24 8.17 1.00 -0.17
C ALA A 24 8.67 1.87 -1.35
N GLU A 25 8.58 1.36 -2.58
CA GLU A 25 8.94 2.12 -3.79
C GLU A 25 8.06 3.37 -3.97
N ALA A 26 6.75 3.26 -3.75
CA ALA A 26 5.84 4.40 -3.83
C ALA A 26 6.23 5.52 -2.83
N VAL A 27 6.50 5.16 -1.57
CA VAL A 27 6.90 6.11 -0.53
C VAL A 27 8.28 6.72 -0.85
N GLN A 28 9.24 5.89 -1.25
CA GLN A 28 10.59 6.35 -1.59
C GLN A 28 10.56 7.32 -2.78
N ALA A 29 9.87 6.96 -3.87
CA ALA A 29 9.75 7.80 -5.05
C ALA A 29 9.09 9.15 -4.73
N PHE A 30 8.08 9.16 -3.86
CA PHE A 30 7.45 10.39 -3.38
C PHE A 30 8.44 11.30 -2.63
N MET A 31 9.22 10.73 -1.70
CA MET A 31 10.26 11.48 -0.96
C MET A 31 11.34 12.04 -1.89
N GLU A 32 11.69 11.29 -2.93
CA GLU A 32 12.68 11.66 -3.94
C GLU A 32 12.11 12.58 -5.05
N LYS A 33 10.81 12.90 -5.02
CA LYS A 33 10.09 13.69 -6.04
C LYS A 33 10.24 13.14 -7.47
N ARG A 34 10.30 11.81 -7.59
CA ARG A 34 10.30 11.09 -8.87
C ARG A 34 9.03 10.26 -9.03
N LYS A 35 8.78 9.76 -10.24
CA LYS A 35 7.73 8.76 -10.44
C LYS A 35 8.18 7.42 -9.86
N PRO A 36 7.29 6.67 -9.18
CA PRO A 36 7.58 5.30 -8.78
C PRO A 36 7.73 4.40 -10.01
N ASP A 37 8.66 3.46 -9.93
CA ASP A 37 8.85 2.40 -10.92
C ASP A 37 8.16 1.12 -10.47
N PHE A 38 6.97 0.88 -11.03
CA PHE A 38 6.20 -0.33 -10.75
C PHE A 38 6.45 -1.47 -11.75
N SER A 39 7.35 -1.30 -12.74
CA SER A 39 7.60 -2.33 -13.77
C SER A 39 8.16 -3.65 -13.21
N ARG A 40 8.52 -3.66 -11.93
CA ARG A 40 9.18 -4.76 -11.22
C ARG A 40 8.25 -5.51 -10.26
N PHE A 41 6.98 -5.08 -10.15
CA PHE A 41 5.96 -5.71 -9.32
C PHE A 41 4.82 -6.16 -10.25
N GLU A 42 4.81 -7.46 -10.58
CA GLU A 42 3.71 -8.14 -11.28
C GLU A 42 2.80 -8.85 -10.29
#